data_AF-A0A954KK94-F1
#
_entry.id   AF-A0A954KK94-F1
#
_cell.length_a   1.000
_cell.length_b   1.000
_cell.length_c   1.000
_cell.angle_alpha   90.00
_cell.angle_beta   90.00
_cell.angle_gamma   90.00
#
_symmetry.space_group_name_H-M   'P 1'
#
loop_
_entity.id
_entity.type
_entity.pdbx_description
1 polymer ?
#
loop_
_entity_poly.entity_id
_entity_poly.type
_entity_poly.pdbx_seq_one_letter_code
_entity_poly.pdbx_strand_id
1 'polypeptide(L)'
;MPDAIDEFESIFRRAEKQSFEFADIPIESVTIVTDGEAAAGEQTAEAVRSFVRPLQRANSWRIISGAEFSNVKTLLEMIDTEQTDLIVTYRHLHERDMLPVHSLGVYLDMLTQTTSIPVLVLPGLSHDPAPLNDGDCDRVMIVADHISGDNRLINYGVKLCRTGGSLWLCHVEDDRIFQRYAAAIRRIPELDSDDTIRLLESQLLHDARQFLSSCEKVISTSHADITVHSHAARGHHLQDYRRLIHSENIDLLVMNTKDDDQLAMNGRAYSMSVELTDVPMLLL
;
A
#
# COMPACT_ATOMS: atom_id res chain seq x y z
N MET A 1 -33.04 10.24 -11.18
CA MET A 1 -32.04 11.30 -11.35
C MET A 1 -31.68 11.99 -10.01
N PRO A 2 -31.16 11.28 -8.98
CA PRO A 2 -30.50 11.94 -7.84
C PRO A 2 -28.95 11.84 -7.90
N ASP A 3 -28.40 10.89 -8.65
CA ASP A 3 -27.00 10.45 -8.50
C ASP A 3 -25.93 11.48 -8.92
N ALA A 4 -26.25 12.41 -9.80
CA ALA A 4 -25.29 13.42 -10.24
C ALA A 4 -25.00 14.47 -9.15
N ILE A 5 -25.94 14.73 -8.24
CA ILE A 5 -25.76 15.75 -7.20
C ILE A 5 -24.85 15.24 -6.07
N ASP A 6 -24.92 13.95 -5.73
CA ASP A 6 -24.03 13.32 -4.73
C ASP A 6 -22.56 13.27 -5.19
N GLU A 7 -22.29 13.05 -6.48
CA GLU A 7 -20.91 13.13 -7.02
C GLU A 7 -20.33 14.55 -6.89
N PHE A 8 -21.12 15.58 -7.21
CA PHE A 8 -20.67 16.97 -7.08
C PHE A 8 -20.52 17.39 -5.60
N GLU A 9 -21.37 16.90 -4.71
CA GLU A 9 -21.29 17.19 -3.28
C GLU A 9 -20.11 16.46 -2.62
N SER A 10 -19.77 15.25 -3.08
CA SER A 10 -18.57 14.50 -2.69
C SER A 10 -17.28 15.18 -3.16
N ILE A 11 -17.27 15.76 -4.36
CA ILE A 11 -16.15 16.57 -4.87
C ILE A 11 -16.00 17.88 -4.08
N PHE A 12 -17.11 18.54 -3.71
CA PHE A 12 -17.07 19.80 -2.97
C PHE A 12 -16.78 19.64 -1.47
N ARG A 13 -17.21 18.55 -0.82
CA ARG A 13 -16.80 18.23 0.55
C ARG A 13 -15.30 17.90 0.66
N ARG A 14 -14.69 17.36 -0.41
CA ARG A 14 -13.22 17.16 -0.49
C ARG A 14 -12.42 18.47 -0.58
N ALA A 15 -13.07 19.61 -0.84
CA ALA A 15 -12.42 20.93 -0.80
C ALA A 15 -12.19 21.44 0.64
N GLU A 16 -12.71 20.75 1.66
CA GLU A 16 -12.30 20.98 3.04
C GLU A 16 -10.94 20.29 3.25
N LYS A 17 -9.90 21.11 3.47
CA LYS A 17 -8.51 20.69 3.65
C LYS A 17 -8.40 19.67 4.79
N GLN A 18 -8.49 18.38 4.49
CA GLN A 18 -8.25 17.34 5.48
C GLN A 18 -6.75 17.37 5.82
N SER A 19 -6.44 17.89 7.01
CA SER A 19 -5.11 17.80 7.57
C SER A 19 -4.83 16.37 7.99
N PHE A 20 -3.60 15.91 7.77
CA PHE A 20 -3.18 14.62 8.28
C PHE A 20 -3.27 14.58 9.83
N GLU A 21 -3.88 13.51 10.35
CA GLU A 21 -3.95 13.24 11.78
C GLU A 21 -3.16 11.98 12.11
N PHE A 22 -2.12 12.16 12.93
CA PHE A 22 -1.33 11.05 13.43
C PHE A 22 -2.12 10.25 14.47
N ALA A 23 -2.14 8.93 14.30
CA ALA A 23 -2.66 7.98 15.27
C ALA A 23 -1.70 6.79 15.38
N ASP A 24 -1.37 6.39 16.62
CA ASP A 24 -0.61 5.16 16.82
C ASP A 24 -1.51 3.97 16.52
N ILE A 25 -1.04 3.10 15.62
CA ILE A 25 -1.75 1.87 15.24
C ILE A 25 -1.13 0.71 16.02
N PRO A 26 -1.84 0.11 16.98
CA PRO A 26 -1.35 -1.08 17.66
C PRO A 26 -1.40 -2.27 16.71
N ILE A 27 -0.31 -3.04 16.66
CA ILE A 27 -0.24 -4.36 16.04
C ILE A 27 0.21 -5.30 17.15
N GLU A 28 -0.75 -5.98 17.79
CA GLU A 28 -0.50 -6.82 18.94
C GLU A 28 -0.47 -8.32 18.57
N SER A 29 -1.07 -8.68 17.46
CA SER A 29 -1.20 -10.06 17.00
C SER A 29 -0.84 -10.19 15.52
N VAL A 30 0.08 -11.11 15.21
CA VAL A 30 0.56 -11.37 13.85
C VAL A 30 0.30 -12.84 13.49
N THR A 31 -0.36 -13.08 12.36
CA THR A 31 -0.62 -14.42 11.84
C THR A 31 0.17 -14.66 10.56
N ILE A 32 1.08 -15.64 10.59
CA ILE A 32 1.81 -16.11 9.41
C ILE A 32 0.98 -17.18 8.70
N VAL A 33 0.74 -17.02 7.42
CA VAL A 33 0.11 -18.01 6.54
C VAL A 33 1.12 -18.47 5.50
N THR A 34 1.34 -19.78 5.38
CA THR A 34 2.34 -20.34 4.47
C THR A 34 1.94 -21.74 3.99
N ASP A 35 2.47 -22.19 2.85
CA ASP A 35 2.35 -23.57 2.39
C ASP A 35 3.28 -24.54 3.13
N GLY A 36 4.29 -23.99 3.83
CA GLY A 36 5.29 -24.77 4.56
C GLY A 36 4.73 -25.41 5.84
N GLU A 37 5.58 -26.22 6.47
CA GLU A 37 5.32 -26.75 7.81
C GLU A 37 5.50 -25.66 8.88
N ALA A 38 5.00 -25.91 10.09
CA ALA A 38 5.10 -24.96 11.20
C ALA A 38 6.52 -24.44 11.45
N ALA A 39 7.54 -25.31 11.36
CA ALA A 39 8.95 -24.93 11.54
C ALA A 39 9.47 -23.94 10.47
N ALA A 40 8.95 -24.00 9.24
CA ALA A 40 9.27 -23.02 8.21
C ALA A 40 8.54 -21.70 8.48
N GLY A 41 7.28 -21.76 8.92
CA GLY A 41 6.52 -20.59 9.37
C GLY A 41 7.19 -19.85 10.54
N GLU A 42 7.81 -20.57 11.48
CA GLU A 42 8.58 -19.97 12.58
C GLU A 42 9.82 -19.23 12.08
N GLN A 43 10.52 -19.76 11.08
CA GLN A 43 11.66 -19.09 10.45
C GLN A 43 11.20 -17.81 9.73
N THR A 44 10.08 -17.86 9.02
CA THR A 44 9.47 -16.68 8.41
C THR A 44 9.09 -15.65 9.46
N ALA A 45 8.48 -16.06 10.58
CA ALA A 45 8.14 -15.16 11.68
C ALA A 45 9.40 -14.44 12.22
N GLU A 46 10.50 -15.16 12.41
CA GLU A 46 11.74 -14.57 12.91
C GLU A 46 12.40 -13.62 11.89
N ALA A 47 12.36 -13.97 10.61
CA ALA A 47 12.82 -13.09 9.53
C ALA A 47 12.02 -11.78 9.51
N VAL A 48 10.69 -11.86 9.63
CA VAL A 48 9.80 -10.69 9.64
C VAL A 48 10.02 -9.84 10.90
N ARG A 49 10.22 -10.45 12.07
CA ARG A 49 10.57 -9.72 13.31
C ARG A 49 11.90 -9.00 13.19
N SER A 50 12.86 -9.61 12.51
CA SER A 50 14.19 -9.02 12.31
C SER A 50 14.12 -7.85 11.33
N PHE A 51 13.40 -8.04 10.23
CA PHE A 51 13.19 -7.04 9.19
C PHE A 51 12.33 -5.87 9.68
N VAL A 52 11.10 -6.12 10.14
CA VAL A 52 10.18 -5.09 10.64
C VAL A 52 10.25 -5.01 12.17
N ARG A 53 11.31 -4.37 12.69
CA ARG A 53 11.58 -4.24 14.13
C ARG A 53 10.38 -3.81 14.99
N PRO A 54 9.49 -2.89 14.56
CA PRO A 54 8.31 -2.53 15.35
C PRO A 54 7.40 -3.72 15.69
N LEU A 55 7.36 -4.77 14.85
CA LEU A 55 6.54 -5.97 15.08
C LEU A 55 7.10 -6.89 16.18
N GLN A 56 8.34 -6.71 16.63
CA GLN A 56 8.89 -7.46 17.77
C GLN A 56 8.10 -7.24 19.07
N ARG A 57 7.33 -6.13 19.14
CA ARG A 57 6.48 -5.77 20.28
C ARG A 57 5.10 -6.42 20.24
N ALA A 58 4.75 -7.14 19.18
CA ALA A 58 3.49 -7.87 19.12
C ALA A 58 3.47 -8.95 20.22
N ASN A 59 2.34 -9.06 20.91
CA ASN A 59 2.10 -9.95 22.03
C ASN A 59 1.98 -11.42 21.59
N SER A 60 1.44 -11.66 20.40
CA SER A 60 1.21 -13.01 19.88
C SER A 60 1.65 -13.14 18.42
N TRP A 61 2.20 -14.32 18.12
CA TRP A 61 2.52 -14.76 16.78
C TRP A 61 1.92 -16.15 16.58
N ARG A 62 1.10 -16.29 15.55
CA ARG A 62 0.43 -17.53 15.18
C ARG A 62 0.91 -17.97 13.81
N ILE A 63 0.97 -19.27 13.59
CA ILE A 63 1.30 -19.86 12.30
C ILE A 63 0.11 -20.71 11.86
N ILE A 64 -0.33 -20.49 10.63
CA ILE A 64 -1.26 -21.35 9.90
C ILE A 64 -0.46 -21.97 8.76
N SER A 65 -0.12 -23.25 8.94
CA SER A 65 0.67 -24.03 7.99
C SER A 65 -0.20 -24.59 6.86
N GLY A 66 0.45 -24.96 5.74
CA GLY A 66 -0.26 -25.40 4.54
C GLY A 66 -1.04 -26.71 4.71
N ALA A 67 -0.74 -27.50 5.75
CA ALA A 67 -1.51 -28.70 6.05
C ALA A 67 -2.86 -28.42 6.72
N GLU A 68 -3.05 -27.21 7.27
CA GLU A 68 -4.21 -26.87 8.10
C GLU A 68 -5.39 -26.33 7.29
N PHE A 69 -5.15 -25.83 6.08
CA PHE A 69 -6.20 -25.33 5.20
C PHE A 69 -6.07 -25.93 3.80
N SER A 70 -7.20 -26.10 3.12
CA SER A 70 -7.26 -26.65 1.76
C SER A 70 -8.05 -25.76 0.78
N ASN A 71 -8.66 -24.70 1.30
CA ASN A 71 -9.48 -23.75 0.56
C ASN A 71 -9.55 -22.42 1.33
N VAL A 72 -9.92 -21.35 0.61
CA VAL A 72 -10.00 -19.98 1.14
C VAL A 72 -10.93 -19.87 2.34
N LYS A 73 -12.09 -20.55 2.30
CA LYS A 73 -13.09 -20.46 3.37
C LYS A 73 -12.51 -20.98 4.69
N THR A 74 -11.85 -22.13 4.67
CA THR A 74 -11.21 -22.69 5.86
C THR A 74 -10.10 -21.78 6.38
N LEU A 75 -9.30 -21.16 5.50
CA LEU A 75 -8.27 -20.20 5.92
C LEU A 75 -8.89 -18.98 6.63
N LEU A 76 -9.94 -18.39 6.06
CA LEU A 76 -10.63 -17.25 6.67
C LEU A 76 -11.25 -17.60 8.02
N GLU A 77 -11.94 -18.75 8.11
CA GLU A 77 -12.49 -19.25 9.37
C GLU A 77 -11.39 -19.44 10.43
N MET A 78 -10.22 -19.93 10.03
CA MET A 78 -9.05 -20.06 10.91
C MET A 78 -8.50 -18.72 11.35
N ILE A 79 -8.38 -17.73 10.46
CA ILE A 79 -7.92 -16.38 10.82
C ILE A 79 -8.89 -15.77 11.85
N ASP A 80 -10.19 -15.94 11.65
CA ASP A 80 -11.24 -15.39 12.52
C ASP A 80 -11.34 -16.08 13.90
N THR A 81 -10.69 -17.23 14.13
CA THR A 81 -10.75 -17.91 15.43
C THR A 81 -10.02 -17.16 16.54
N GLU A 82 -9.04 -16.33 16.18
CA GLU A 82 -8.20 -15.59 17.13
C GLU A 82 -8.02 -14.15 16.63
N GLN A 83 -7.79 -13.21 17.54
CA GLN A 83 -7.46 -11.84 17.17
C GLN A 83 -6.22 -11.83 16.27
N THR A 84 -6.33 -11.17 15.11
CA THR A 84 -5.24 -10.97 14.15
C THR A 84 -5.26 -9.53 13.69
N ASP A 85 -4.19 -8.78 13.98
CA ASP A 85 -4.04 -7.37 13.57
C ASP A 85 -3.23 -7.23 12.27
N LEU A 86 -2.42 -8.25 11.93
CA LEU A 86 -1.62 -8.31 10.71
C LEU A 86 -1.52 -9.75 10.21
N ILE A 87 -1.82 -9.96 8.93
CA ILE A 87 -1.55 -11.22 8.24
C ILE A 87 -0.23 -11.08 7.49
N VAL A 88 0.63 -12.09 7.55
CA VAL A 88 1.86 -12.17 6.74
C VAL A 88 1.79 -13.40 5.87
N THR A 89 2.00 -13.23 4.56
CA THR A 89 1.84 -14.33 3.61
C THR A 89 2.65 -14.11 2.34
N TYR A 90 2.61 -15.09 1.43
CA TYR A 90 3.20 -15.04 0.11
C TYR A 90 2.12 -14.98 -0.98
N ARG A 91 2.54 -14.65 -2.20
CA ARG A 91 1.73 -14.85 -3.41
C ARG A 91 1.61 -16.33 -3.72
N HIS A 92 0.50 -16.73 -4.35
CA HIS A 92 0.32 -18.09 -4.88
C HIS A 92 0.42 -19.22 -3.84
N LEU A 93 -0.18 -19.03 -2.65
CA LEU A 93 -0.38 -20.13 -1.69
C LEU A 93 -1.10 -21.32 -2.37
N HIS A 94 -0.61 -22.53 -2.11
CA HIS A 94 -1.04 -23.81 -2.67
C HIS A 94 -1.03 -23.92 -4.20
N GLU A 95 -0.38 -22.99 -4.92
CA GLU A 95 -0.26 -23.02 -6.36
C GLU A 95 1.17 -23.41 -6.76
N ARG A 96 1.34 -24.65 -7.26
CA ARG A 96 2.64 -25.22 -7.66
C ARG A 96 2.80 -25.42 -9.17
N ASP A 97 1.69 -25.55 -9.90
CA ASP A 97 1.67 -25.86 -11.34
C ASP A 97 1.01 -24.71 -12.12
N MET A 98 1.63 -24.27 -13.23
CA MET A 98 1.10 -23.24 -14.15
C MET A 98 0.69 -21.94 -13.42
N LEU A 99 1.67 -21.27 -12.84
CA LEU A 99 1.45 -19.95 -12.21
C LEU A 99 1.05 -18.96 -13.31
N PRO A 100 -0.13 -18.33 -13.22
CA PRO A 100 -0.38 -17.15 -14.01
C PRO A 100 0.67 -16.12 -13.59
N VAL A 101 1.57 -15.74 -14.51
CA VAL A 101 2.64 -14.74 -14.27
C VAL A 101 2.06 -13.36 -13.88
N HIS A 102 0.73 -13.23 -13.87
CA HIS A 102 -0.01 -11.98 -13.75
C HIS A 102 -1.17 -12.05 -12.72
N SER A 103 -1.01 -12.76 -11.59
CA SER A 103 -1.97 -12.72 -10.48
C SER A 103 -1.29 -12.76 -9.11
N LEU A 104 -2.05 -12.58 -8.02
CA LEU A 104 -1.55 -12.73 -6.65
C LEU A 104 -1.74 -14.15 -6.09
N GLY A 105 -2.53 -14.97 -6.80
CA GLY A 105 -3.03 -16.26 -6.32
C GLY A 105 -4.35 -16.12 -5.55
N VAL A 106 -5.17 -17.18 -5.59
CA VAL A 106 -6.57 -17.14 -5.13
C VAL A 106 -6.70 -16.77 -3.66
N TYR A 107 -5.80 -17.26 -2.82
CA TYR A 107 -5.83 -16.98 -1.38
C TYR A 107 -5.52 -15.52 -1.08
N LEU A 108 -4.44 -14.99 -1.65
CA LEU A 108 -4.05 -13.60 -1.40
C LEU A 108 -5.08 -12.62 -1.99
N ASP A 109 -5.61 -12.89 -3.17
CA ASP A 109 -6.72 -12.11 -3.76
C ASP A 109 -7.93 -12.05 -2.83
N MET A 110 -8.30 -13.19 -2.24
CA MET A 110 -9.45 -13.24 -1.34
C MET A 110 -9.17 -12.58 0.01
N LEU A 111 -7.96 -12.70 0.56
CA LEU A 111 -7.59 -12.00 1.79
C LEU A 111 -7.72 -10.49 1.59
N THR A 112 -7.08 -9.92 0.56
CA THR A 112 -7.15 -8.48 0.30
C THR A 112 -8.56 -8.00 -0.03
N GLN A 113 -9.42 -8.85 -0.61
CA GLN A 113 -10.79 -8.50 -0.96
C GLN A 113 -11.82 -8.67 0.16
N THR A 114 -11.63 -9.60 1.09
CA THR A 114 -12.70 -9.96 2.05
C THR A 114 -12.39 -9.56 3.49
N THR A 115 -11.12 -9.42 3.85
CA THR A 115 -10.75 -8.93 5.19
C THR A 115 -10.44 -7.44 5.18
N SER A 116 -10.54 -6.82 6.36
CA SER A 116 -10.04 -5.48 6.65
C SER A 116 -8.68 -5.50 7.34
N ILE A 117 -8.20 -6.70 7.70
CA ILE A 117 -6.90 -6.93 8.32
C ILE A 117 -5.81 -6.66 7.27
N PRO A 118 -4.83 -5.79 7.57
CA PRO A 118 -3.66 -5.58 6.72
C PRO A 118 -2.95 -6.89 6.37
N VAL A 119 -2.48 -6.99 5.13
CA VAL A 119 -1.74 -8.14 4.63
C VAL A 119 -0.33 -7.72 4.22
N LEU A 120 0.69 -8.16 4.97
CA LEU A 120 2.09 -8.04 4.58
C LEU A 120 2.46 -9.19 3.65
N VAL A 121 2.62 -8.88 2.36
CA VAL A 121 3.02 -9.81 1.32
C VAL A 121 4.54 -9.82 1.23
N LEU A 122 5.12 -11.00 1.43
CA LEU A 122 6.56 -11.20 1.37
C LEU A 122 7.05 -11.35 -0.09
N PRO A 123 8.35 -11.06 -0.36
CA PRO A 123 8.95 -11.23 -1.67
C PRO A 123 8.88 -12.67 -2.19
N GLY A 124 8.87 -12.80 -3.52
CA GLY A 124 8.81 -14.08 -4.22
C GLY A 124 7.42 -14.73 -4.15
N LEU A 125 7.41 -16.03 -4.40
CA LEU A 125 6.22 -16.87 -4.46
C LEU A 125 6.23 -17.85 -3.30
N SER A 126 5.08 -18.38 -2.90
CA SER A 126 5.01 -19.34 -1.78
C SER A 126 5.91 -20.57 -1.96
N HIS A 127 6.01 -21.11 -3.18
CA HIS A 127 6.86 -22.27 -3.48
C HIS A 127 8.32 -21.91 -3.80
N ASP A 128 8.62 -20.63 -4.03
CA ASP A 128 9.97 -20.09 -4.25
C ASP A 128 10.11 -18.73 -3.55
N PRO A 129 10.16 -18.72 -2.20
CA PRO A 129 10.23 -17.48 -1.43
C PRO A 129 11.54 -16.74 -1.70
N ALA A 130 11.45 -15.44 -1.96
CA ALA A 130 12.64 -14.61 -2.00
C ALA A 130 12.97 -14.13 -0.57
N PRO A 131 14.27 -14.01 -0.23
CA PRO A 131 14.67 -13.52 1.09
C PRO A 131 14.25 -12.06 1.28
N LEU A 132 13.93 -11.70 2.52
CA LEU A 132 13.91 -10.29 2.92
C LEU A 132 15.35 -9.75 2.86
N ASN A 133 15.50 -8.45 2.59
CA ASN A 133 16.82 -7.82 2.59
C ASN A 133 17.57 -8.07 3.91
N ASP A 134 18.89 -8.27 3.84
CA ASP A 134 19.77 -8.38 5.00
C ASP A 134 19.87 -7.00 5.69
N GLY A 135 18.86 -6.62 6.46
CA GLY A 135 18.74 -5.32 7.10
C GLY A 135 17.41 -5.12 7.83
N ASP A 136 17.34 -4.04 8.63
CA ASP A 136 16.07 -3.58 9.17
C ASP A 136 15.29 -2.85 8.05
N CYS A 137 13.97 -2.79 8.19
CA CYS A 137 13.09 -2.02 7.31
C CYS A 137 13.30 -0.51 7.58
N ASP A 138 14.23 0.07 6.82
CA ASP A 138 14.70 1.44 7.01
C ASP A 138 13.91 2.43 6.17
N ARG A 139 13.54 2.01 4.96
CA ARG A 139 12.98 2.88 3.92
C ARG A 139 11.61 2.37 3.53
N VAL A 140 10.59 3.04 4.04
CA VAL A 140 9.19 2.71 3.76
C VAL A 140 8.67 3.69 2.73
N MET A 141 8.14 3.19 1.61
CA MET A 141 7.43 3.99 0.63
C MET A 141 5.93 3.81 0.79
N ILE A 142 5.22 4.92 0.81
CA ILE A 142 3.76 4.98 0.79
C ILE A 142 3.32 5.39 -0.59
N VAL A 143 2.48 4.57 -1.21
CA VAL A 143 1.86 4.85 -2.50
C VAL A 143 0.36 4.93 -2.32
N ALA A 144 -0.19 6.10 -2.62
CA ALA A 144 -1.63 6.32 -2.62
C ALA A 144 -2.09 6.72 -4.02
N ASP A 145 -3.24 6.21 -4.43
CA ASP A 145 -3.92 6.67 -5.64
C ASP A 145 -4.59 8.03 -5.42
N HIS A 146 -5.05 8.25 -4.19
CA HIS A 146 -5.56 9.50 -3.68
C HIS A 146 -4.94 9.73 -2.31
N ILE A 147 -3.81 10.43 -2.26
CA ILE A 147 -3.09 10.60 -0.99
C ILE A 147 -3.85 11.47 0.02
N SER A 148 -4.68 12.41 -0.47
CA SER A 148 -5.39 13.35 0.38
C SER A 148 -6.42 12.66 1.28
N GLY A 149 -6.23 12.78 2.60
CA GLY A 149 -7.18 12.30 3.61
C GLY A 149 -6.89 10.90 4.15
N ASP A 150 -5.90 10.20 3.60
CA ASP A 150 -5.62 8.81 3.99
C ASP A 150 -4.66 8.72 5.18
N ASN A 151 -5.21 9.03 6.36
CA ASN A 151 -4.48 8.97 7.61
C ASN A 151 -4.07 7.52 7.94
N ARG A 152 -4.90 6.52 7.63
CA ARG A 152 -4.65 5.12 7.96
C ARG A 152 -3.40 4.62 7.25
N LEU A 153 -3.31 4.85 5.94
CA LEU A 153 -2.17 4.43 5.13
C LEU A 153 -0.85 5.03 5.65
N ILE A 154 -0.86 6.33 5.95
CA ILE A 154 0.31 7.03 6.47
C ILE A 154 0.71 6.51 7.86
N ASN A 155 -0.26 6.33 8.75
CA ASN A 155 0.00 5.84 10.10
C ASN A 155 0.57 4.41 10.09
N TYR A 156 0.15 3.53 9.17
CA TYR A 156 0.80 2.22 8.99
C TYR A 156 2.24 2.34 8.49
N GLY A 157 2.50 3.21 7.52
CA GLY A 157 3.86 3.46 7.04
C GLY A 157 4.78 3.99 8.14
N VAL A 158 4.31 4.92 8.98
CA VAL A 158 5.03 5.40 10.16
C VAL A 158 5.26 4.27 11.17
N LYS A 159 4.25 3.43 11.43
CA LYS A 159 4.34 2.32 12.39
C LYS A 159 5.39 1.28 12.02
N LEU A 160 5.53 0.97 10.73
CA LEU A 160 6.45 -0.06 10.25
C LEU A 160 7.85 0.50 9.94
N CYS A 161 7.98 1.82 9.78
CA CYS A 161 9.27 2.47 9.67
C CYS A 161 9.99 2.45 11.02
N ARG A 162 11.26 2.04 11.03
CA ARG A 162 12.06 2.05 12.26
C ARG A 162 12.37 3.47 12.74
N THR A 163 12.73 3.60 14.01
CA THR A 163 13.37 4.81 14.55
C THR A 163 14.67 5.09 13.79
N GLY A 164 14.86 6.34 13.33
CA GLY A 164 16.02 6.71 12.51
C GLY A 164 15.87 6.42 11.01
N GLY A 165 14.74 5.84 10.58
CA GLY A 165 14.45 5.48 9.19
C GLY A 165 13.96 6.64 8.33
N SER A 166 13.59 6.31 7.09
CA SER A 166 13.07 7.24 6.09
C SER A 166 11.69 6.80 5.59
N LEU A 167 10.76 7.75 5.53
CA LEU A 167 9.43 7.57 4.96
C LEU A 167 9.32 8.33 3.65
N TRP A 168 8.93 7.65 2.58
CA TRP A 168 8.74 8.22 1.25
C TRP A 168 7.26 8.30 0.92
N LEU A 169 6.68 9.50 1.03
CA LEU A 169 5.29 9.76 0.69
C LEU A 169 5.18 10.08 -0.80
N CYS A 170 4.63 9.16 -1.59
CA CYS A 170 4.66 9.23 -3.05
C CYS A 170 3.24 9.28 -3.64
N HIS A 171 3.04 10.27 -4.51
CA HIS A 171 1.84 10.44 -5.31
C HIS A 171 2.24 10.72 -6.76
N VAL A 172 1.75 9.89 -7.68
CA VAL A 172 1.96 10.10 -9.11
C VAL A 172 0.61 10.26 -9.80
N GLU A 173 0.39 11.40 -10.44
CA GLU A 173 -0.77 11.64 -11.29
C GLU A 173 -0.59 11.00 -12.67
N ASP A 174 -1.64 10.35 -13.20
CA ASP A 174 -1.56 9.62 -14.46
C ASP A 174 -1.43 10.57 -15.64
N ASP A 175 -0.31 10.48 -16.36
CA ASP A 175 -0.05 11.30 -17.53
C ASP A 175 -1.13 11.13 -18.61
N ARG A 176 -1.59 9.90 -18.86
CA ARG A 176 -2.60 9.60 -19.89
C ARG A 176 -3.95 10.19 -19.53
N ILE A 177 -4.34 10.12 -18.25
CA ILE A 177 -5.58 10.75 -17.78
C ILE A 177 -5.48 12.27 -17.92
N PHE A 178 -4.35 12.86 -17.51
CA PHE A 178 -4.11 14.28 -17.67
C PHE A 178 -4.18 14.72 -19.13
N GLN A 179 -3.51 14.00 -20.05
CA GLN A 179 -3.56 14.31 -21.49
C GLN A 179 -4.98 14.25 -22.05
N ARG A 180 -5.82 13.34 -21.55
CA ARG A 180 -7.23 13.26 -21.93
C ARG A 180 -8.02 14.51 -21.50
N TYR A 181 -7.80 14.99 -20.28
CA TYR A 181 -8.41 16.24 -19.81
C TYR A 181 -7.89 17.46 -20.56
N ALA A 182 -6.57 17.55 -20.76
CA ALA A 182 -5.93 18.61 -21.52
C ALA A 182 -6.51 18.70 -22.95
N ALA A 183 -6.65 17.56 -23.63
CA ALA A 183 -7.25 17.50 -24.96
C ALA A 183 -8.73 17.91 -24.99
N ALA A 184 -9.49 17.61 -23.93
CA ALA A 184 -10.88 18.03 -23.82
C ALA A 184 -11.00 19.54 -23.58
N ILE A 185 -10.19 20.10 -22.68
CA ILE A 185 -10.18 21.54 -22.35
C ILE A 185 -9.77 22.37 -23.57
N ARG A 186 -8.79 21.92 -24.34
CA ARG A 186 -8.38 22.59 -25.60
C ARG A 186 -9.48 22.67 -26.66
N ARG A 187 -10.57 21.89 -26.55
CA ARG A 187 -11.72 22.01 -27.46
C ARG A 187 -12.63 23.20 -27.11
N ILE A 188 -12.43 23.82 -25.95
CA ILE A 188 -13.15 25.02 -25.51
C ILE A 188 -12.30 26.23 -25.95
N PRO A 189 -12.72 27.01 -26.96
CA PRO A 189 -11.88 28.06 -27.55
C PRO A 189 -11.35 29.09 -26.54
N GLU A 190 -12.13 29.40 -25.51
CA GLU A 190 -11.76 30.34 -24.44
C GLU A 190 -10.66 29.81 -23.51
N LEU A 191 -10.40 28.49 -23.54
CA LEU A 191 -9.46 27.79 -22.68
C LEU A 191 -8.28 27.16 -23.43
N ASP A 192 -8.25 27.22 -24.76
CA ASP A 192 -7.15 26.68 -25.58
C ASP A 192 -5.91 27.58 -25.53
N SER A 193 -5.17 27.46 -24.43
CA SER A 193 -3.87 28.10 -24.24
C SER A 193 -2.93 27.19 -23.46
N ASP A 194 -1.63 27.30 -23.73
CA ASP A 194 -0.62 26.55 -22.97
C ASP A 194 -0.58 26.97 -21.49
N ASP A 195 -0.93 28.22 -21.18
CA ASP A 195 -1.05 28.72 -19.81
C ASP A 195 -2.18 28.00 -19.05
N THR A 196 -3.32 27.78 -19.68
CA THR A 196 -4.44 27.03 -19.08
C THR A 196 -4.01 25.61 -18.70
N ILE A 197 -3.26 24.94 -19.58
CA ILE A 197 -2.82 23.56 -19.36
C ILE A 197 -1.78 23.49 -18.24
N ARG A 198 -0.85 24.46 -18.18
CA ARG A 198 0.08 24.59 -17.04
C ARG A 198 -0.64 24.82 -15.73
N LEU A 199 -1.67 25.68 -15.74
CA LEU A 199 -2.47 25.95 -14.55
C LEU A 199 -3.20 24.69 -14.07
N LEU A 200 -3.81 23.93 -15.00
CA LEU A 200 -4.46 22.66 -14.69
C LEU A 200 -3.48 21.66 -14.05
N GLU A 201 -2.28 21.50 -14.61
CA GLU A 201 -1.24 20.63 -14.04
C GLU A 201 -0.85 21.07 -12.63
N SER A 202 -0.63 22.38 -12.44
CA SER A 202 -0.28 22.93 -11.14
C SER A 202 -1.38 22.72 -10.11
N GLN A 203 -2.65 22.83 -10.51
CA GLN A 203 -3.81 22.67 -9.64
C GLN A 203 -4.03 21.20 -9.27
N LEU A 204 -3.87 20.28 -10.23
CA LEU A 204 -4.01 18.84 -9.98
C LEU A 204 -3.00 18.35 -8.93
N LEU A 205 -1.76 18.84 -8.99
CA LEU A 205 -0.72 18.49 -8.02
C LEU A 205 -0.73 19.34 -6.75
N HIS A 206 -1.51 20.43 -6.70
CA HIS A 206 -1.51 21.36 -5.58
C HIS A 206 -1.98 20.68 -4.29
N ASP A 207 -3.11 19.99 -4.36
CA ASP A 207 -3.75 19.40 -3.19
C ASP A 207 -2.90 18.26 -2.61
N ALA A 208 -2.36 17.39 -3.48
CA ALA A 208 -1.43 16.34 -3.09
C ALA A 208 -0.18 16.92 -2.40
N ARG A 209 0.44 17.96 -2.97
CA ARG A 209 1.62 18.61 -2.37
C ARG A 209 1.30 19.27 -1.03
N GLN A 210 0.15 19.91 -0.92
CA GLN A 210 -0.26 20.54 0.33
C GLN A 210 -0.50 19.49 1.43
N PHE A 211 -1.16 18.38 1.08
CA PHE A 211 -1.40 17.28 2.00
C PHE A 211 -0.08 16.63 2.44
N LEU A 212 0.82 16.31 1.51
CA LEU A 212 2.15 15.78 1.80
C LEU A 212 2.95 16.69 2.75
N SER A 213 2.93 18.00 2.52
CA SER A 213 3.57 18.97 3.42
C SER A 213 2.94 18.97 4.82
N SER A 214 1.64 18.71 4.94
CA SER A 214 0.99 18.55 6.24
C SER A 214 1.47 17.29 6.97
N CYS A 215 1.61 16.17 6.24
CA CYS A 215 2.13 14.91 6.76
C CYS A 215 3.55 15.08 7.28
N GLU A 216 4.44 15.67 6.47
CA GLU A 216 5.83 15.94 6.83
C GLU A 216 5.94 16.75 8.12
N LYS A 217 5.13 17.82 8.27
CA LYS A 217 5.11 18.64 9.48
C LYS A 217 4.67 17.86 10.72
N VAL A 218 3.57 17.12 10.63
CA VAL A 218 3.02 16.37 11.76
C VAL A 218 3.97 15.24 12.16
N ILE A 219 4.44 14.44 11.20
CA ILE A 219 5.36 13.32 11.45
C ILE A 219 6.69 13.82 12.02
N SER A 220 7.25 14.90 11.48
CA SER A 220 8.50 15.47 12.03
C SER A 220 8.33 15.99 13.47
N THR A 221 7.10 16.28 13.88
CA THR A 221 6.79 16.73 15.26
C THR A 221 6.56 15.55 16.20
N SER A 222 5.82 14.51 15.78
CA SER A 222 5.53 13.33 16.60
C SER A 222 6.63 12.28 16.60
N HIS A 223 7.41 12.19 15.51
CA HIS A 223 8.48 11.24 15.26
C HIS A 223 9.71 11.95 14.66
N ALA A 224 10.36 12.79 15.46
CA ALA A 224 11.52 13.58 15.04
C ALA A 224 12.71 12.75 14.49
N ASP A 225 12.74 11.44 14.80
CA ASP A 225 13.77 10.52 14.32
C ASP A 225 13.48 9.93 12.94
N ILE A 226 12.29 10.14 12.36
CA ILE A 226 11.95 9.66 11.01
C ILE A 226 12.15 10.80 10.01
N THR A 227 12.94 10.53 8.96
CA THR A 227 13.13 11.49 7.86
C THR A 227 12.00 11.31 6.84
N VAL A 228 11.22 12.36 6.58
CA VAL A 228 10.12 12.30 5.61
C VAL A 228 10.56 12.91 4.28
N HIS A 229 10.34 12.18 3.20
CA HIS A 229 10.53 12.60 1.81
C HIS A 229 9.17 12.63 1.11
N SER A 230 8.89 13.73 0.40
CA SER A 230 7.63 13.91 -0.34
C SER A 230 7.89 13.93 -1.84
N HIS A 231 7.18 13.10 -2.60
CA HIS A 231 7.23 13.07 -4.06
C HIS A 231 5.82 13.20 -4.65
N ALA A 232 5.54 14.33 -5.30
CA ALA A 232 4.29 14.54 -6.03
C ALA A 232 4.58 15.04 -7.45
N ALA A 233 4.34 14.16 -8.42
CA ALA A 233 4.65 14.37 -9.83
C ALA A 233 3.58 13.81 -10.75
N ARG A 234 3.65 14.16 -12.05
CA ARG A 234 2.89 13.51 -13.12
C ARG A 234 3.78 12.52 -13.84
N GLY A 235 3.24 11.38 -14.25
CA GLY A 235 4.00 10.42 -15.02
C GLY A 235 3.28 9.09 -15.28
N HIS A 236 4.08 8.04 -15.45
CA HIS A 236 3.66 6.67 -15.68
C HIS A 236 3.81 5.85 -14.40
N HIS A 237 2.73 5.75 -13.62
CA HIS A 237 2.67 5.16 -12.27
C HIS A 237 3.65 4.02 -12.02
N LEU A 238 3.45 2.89 -12.68
CA LEU A 238 4.23 1.68 -12.46
C LEU A 238 5.72 1.88 -12.78
N GLN A 239 6.05 2.59 -13.86
CA GLN A 239 7.45 2.83 -14.25
C GLN A 239 8.12 3.80 -13.27
N ASP A 240 7.39 4.80 -12.81
CA ASP A 240 7.90 5.80 -11.88
C ASP A 240 8.09 5.23 -10.47
N TYR A 241 7.11 4.48 -9.96
CA TYR A 241 7.25 3.79 -8.69
C TYR A 241 8.36 2.74 -8.73
N ARG A 242 8.46 1.93 -9.79
CA ARG A 242 9.61 1.02 -9.96
C ARG A 242 10.94 1.76 -9.88
N ARG A 243 11.06 2.85 -10.63
CA ARG A 243 12.29 3.65 -10.65
C ARG A 243 12.62 4.21 -9.27
N LEU A 244 11.65 4.75 -8.55
CA LEU A 244 11.84 5.28 -7.20
C LEU A 244 12.20 4.18 -6.19
N ILE A 245 11.52 3.03 -6.26
CA ILE A 245 11.82 1.86 -5.42
C ILE A 245 13.29 1.45 -5.56
N HIS A 246 13.78 1.39 -6.81
CA HIS A 246 15.17 1.02 -7.08
C HIS A 246 16.16 2.15 -6.74
N SER A 247 15.89 3.40 -7.10
CA SER A 247 16.84 4.50 -6.87
C SER A 247 17.02 4.80 -5.39
N GLU A 248 15.94 4.72 -4.63
CA GLU A 248 15.93 5.02 -3.20
C GLU A 248 16.12 3.77 -2.33
N ASN A 249 16.28 2.59 -2.93
CA ASN A 249 16.41 1.30 -2.26
C ASN A 249 15.32 1.10 -1.20
N ILE A 250 14.07 1.20 -1.63
CA ILE A 250 12.91 1.05 -0.75
C ILE A 250 12.82 -0.39 -0.25
N ASP A 251 12.64 -0.56 1.06
CA ASP A 251 12.57 -1.86 1.73
C ASP A 251 11.13 -2.38 1.83
N LEU A 252 10.16 -1.49 1.97
CA LEU A 252 8.74 -1.85 2.13
C LEU A 252 7.86 -0.85 1.40
N LEU A 253 6.94 -1.37 0.59
CA LEU A 253 5.88 -0.59 -0.03
C LEU A 253 4.60 -0.72 0.79
N VAL A 254 3.89 0.38 1.00
CA VAL A 254 2.61 0.42 1.73
C VAL A 254 1.57 1.05 0.81
N MET A 255 0.45 0.36 0.59
CA MET A 255 -0.61 0.84 -0.29
C MET A 255 -1.98 0.31 0.12
N ASN A 256 -3.02 1.07 -0.20
CA ASN A 256 -4.39 0.56 -0.11
C ASN A 256 -4.68 -0.39 -1.26
N THR A 257 -5.45 -1.43 -0.94
CA THR A 257 -5.98 -2.32 -1.96
C THR A 257 -7.33 -1.86 -2.46
N LYS A 258 -8.11 -1.14 -1.68
CA LYS A 258 -9.46 -0.68 -2.05
C LYS A 258 -9.62 0.81 -1.77
N ASP A 259 -10.49 1.44 -2.55
CA ASP A 259 -11.08 2.72 -2.20
C ASP A 259 -12.39 2.47 -1.43
N ASP A 260 -12.85 3.42 -0.60
CA ASP A 260 -14.02 3.27 0.29
C ASP A 260 -15.31 2.81 -0.41
N ASP A 261 -15.44 3.08 -1.71
CA ASP A 261 -16.61 2.74 -2.53
C ASP A 261 -16.44 1.46 -3.38
N GLN A 262 -15.30 0.76 -3.28
CA GLN A 262 -14.97 -0.39 -4.13
C GLN A 262 -14.92 -1.71 -3.37
N LEU A 263 -15.64 -2.71 -3.91
CA LEU A 263 -15.60 -4.10 -3.41
C LEU A 263 -14.37 -4.87 -3.90
N ALA A 264 -13.82 -4.50 -5.05
CA ALA A 264 -12.67 -5.14 -5.67
C ALA A 264 -11.41 -4.30 -5.45
N MET A 265 -10.25 -4.96 -5.51
CA MET A 265 -8.96 -4.28 -5.44
C MET A 265 -8.85 -3.24 -6.57
N ASN A 266 -8.42 -2.02 -6.24
CA ASN A 266 -8.13 -0.99 -7.21
C ASN A 266 -7.12 -1.53 -8.22
N GLY A 267 -7.40 -1.35 -9.52
CA GLY A 267 -6.60 -1.91 -10.60
C GLY A 267 -5.12 -1.54 -10.53
N ARG A 268 -4.77 -0.36 -9.99
CA ARG A 268 -3.38 0.06 -9.82
C ARG A 268 -2.66 -0.71 -8.72
N ALA A 269 -3.30 -0.83 -7.56
CA ALA A 269 -2.78 -1.61 -6.45
C ALA A 269 -2.60 -3.08 -6.86
N TYR A 270 -3.56 -3.62 -7.61
CA TYR A 270 -3.46 -4.96 -8.18
C TYR A 270 -2.27 -5.08 -9.14
N SER A 271 -2.16 -4.20 -10.13
CA SER A 271 -1.04 -4.21 -11.09
C SER A 271 0.32 -4.13 -10.39
N MET A 272 0.50 -3.20 -9.43
CA MET A 272 1.74 -3.09 -8.67
C MET A 272 2.03 -4.36 -7.86
N SER A 273 1.02 -4.93 -7.21
CA SER A 273 1.18 -6.11 -6.36
C SER A 273 1.59 -7.35 -7.15
N VAL A 274 1.11 -7.47 -8.39
CA VAL A 274 1.48 -8.53 -9.34
C VAL A 274 2.89 -8.30 -9.90
N GLU A 275 3.24 -7.05 -10.18
CA GLU A 275 4.43 -6.68 -10.93
C GLU A 275 5.69 -6.44 -10.08
N LEU A 276 5.54 -6.18 -8.79
CA LEU A 276 6.62 -5.93 -7.83
C LEU A 276 6.76 -7.14 -6.89
N THR A 277 7.38 -8.21 -7.40
CA THR A 277 7.52 -9.47 -6.66
C THR A 277 8.74 -9.50 -5.74
N ASP A 278 9.67 -8.57 -5.92
CA ASP A 278 10.96 -8.50 -5.22
C ASP A 278 10.93 -7.58 -3.99
N VAL A 279 9.92 -6.73 -3.86
CA VAL A 279 9.72 -5.85 -2.70
C VAL A 279 8.58 -6.35 -1.80
N PRO A 280 8.77 -6.39 -0.47
CA PRO A 280 7.68 -6.60 0.48
C PRO A 280 6.60 -5.52 0.36
N MET A 281 5.33 -5.90 0.52
CA MET A 281 4.20 -4.98 0.36
C MET A 281 3.22 -5.11 1.52
N LEU A 282 2.91 -4.02 2.22
CA LEU A 282 1.75 -3.94 3.10
C LEU A 282 0.53 -3.48 2.29
N LEU A 283 -0.45 -4.36 2.23
CA LEU A 283 -1.71 -4.18 1.54
C LEU A 283 -2.83 -3.91 2.56
N LEU A 284 -3.48 -2.74 2.45
CA LEU A 284 -4.51 -2.27 3.38
C LEU A 284 -5.94 -2.40 2.86
#